data_AF-A0A0G1I0P1-F1
#
_entry.id   AF-A0A0G1I0P1-F1
#
_cell.length_a   1.000
_cell.length_b   1.000
_cell.length_c   1.000
_cell.angle_alpha   90.00
_cell.angle_beta   90.00
_cell.angle_gamma   90.00
#
_symmetry.space_group_name_H-M   'P 1'
#
loop_
_entity.id
_entity.type
_entity.pdbx_description
1 polymer ?
#
loop_
_entity_poly.entity_id
_entity_poly.type
_entity_poly.pdbx_seq_one_letter_code
_entity_poly.pdbx_strand_id
1 'polypeptide(L)'
;MYIPLEDGEVILTQVHRHWWFILMRVFGAILLALVPVVIVSVAVLTGIVVFTMTGVMAFVGIITLWVLVVWTFFWQFWTTYYMDIWVVTNYRVIDIDYHRLFDRDIAILRLNQVEDISTRMQGILPWLLRYGSVSIQTAGSSREFLIDQIADPEGLRDIISRAAGDLHKK
;
A
#
# COMPACT_ATOMS: atom_id res chain seq x y z
N MET A 1 5.93 -8.25 -14.94
CA MET A 1 7.12 -7.59 -14.36
C MET A 1 8.26 -8.60 -14.42
N TYR A 2 9.30 -8.34 -15.23
CA TYR A 2 10.45 -9.25 -15.34
C TYR A 2 11.48 -8.81 -14.31
N ILE A 3 11.64 -9.59 -13.25
CA ILE A 3 12.75 -9.43 -12.32
C ILE A 3 13.85 -10.34 -12.87
N PRO A 4 15.03 -9.81 -13.26
CA PRO A 4 16.11 -10.66 -13.73
C PRO A 4 16.58 -11.53 -12.56
N LEU A 5 16.26 -12.81 -12.63
CA LEU A 5 16.67 -13.81 -11.66
C LEU A 5 18.10 -14.25 -11.97
N GLU A 6 18.93 -14.38 -10.94
CA GLU A 6 20.25 -15.00 -11.03
C GLU A 6 20.11 -16.53 -11.22
N ASP A 7 21.15 -17.19 -11.73
CA ASP A 7 21.11 -18.64 -11.98
C ASP A 7 20.83 -19.42 -10.68
N GLY A 8 19.67 -20.09 -10.63
CA GLY A 8 19.19 -20.82 -9.45
C GLY A 8 18.42 -19.99 -8.41
N GLU A 9 18.11 -18.72 -8.70
CA GLU A 9 17.24 -17.88 -7.87
C GLU A 9 15.77 -18.29 -8.04
N VAL A 10 15.11 -18.62 -6.93
CA VAL A 10 13.70 -19.05 -6.87
C VAL A 10 12.94 -18.10 -5.97
N ILE A 11 11.75 -17.70 -6.41
CA ILE A 11 10.84 -16.85 -5.63
C ILE A 11 10.16 -17.72 -4.55
N LEU A 12 10.36 -17.36 -3.29
CA LEU A 12 9.76 -18.07 -2.15
C LEU A 12 8.37 -17.54 -1.85
N THR A 13 8.20 -16.22 -1.82
CA THR A 13 6.90 -15.59 -1.59
C THR A 13 6.84 -14.18 -2.19
N GLN A 14 5.63 -13.74 -2.48
CA GLN A 14 5.31 -12.37 -2.87
C GLN A 14 4.30 -11.81 -1.89
N VAL A 15 4.60 -10.65 -1.32
CA VAL A 15 3.78 -10.01 -0.30
C VAL A 15 3.32 -8.66 -0.83
N HIS A 16 2.04 -8.38 -0.63
CA HIS A 16 1.43 -7.10 -0.93
C HIS A 16 1.05 -6.37 0.35
N ARG A 17 0.87 -5.06 0.23
CA ARG A 17 0.38 -4.22 1.32
C ARG A 17 -1.01 -4.70 1.75
N HIS A 18 -1.31 -4.67 3.04
CA HIS A 18 -2.53 -5.22 3.60
C HIS A 18 -3.78 -4.47 3.10
N TRP A 19 -4.84 -5.22 2.80
CA TRP A 19 -6.08 -4.72 2.20
C TRP A 19 -6.80 -3.66 3.05
N TRP A 20 -6.58 -3.66 4.37
CA TRP A 20 -7.14 -2.66 5.27
C TRP A 20 -6.79 -1.22 4.87
N PHE A 21 -5.56 -1.00 4.39
CA PHE A 21 -5.10 0.31 3.99
C PHE A 21 -5.82 0.83 2.75
N ILE A 22 -6.06 -0.05 1.77
CA ILE A 22 -6.86 0.33 0.61
C ILE A 22 -8.32 0.55 0.99
N LEU A 23 -8.90 -0.27 1.87
CA LEU A 23 -10.26 -0.08 2.36
C LEU A 23 -10.45 1.29 3.01
N MET A 24 -9.55 1.71 3.90
CA MET A 24 -9.64 3.01 4.56
C MET A 24 -9.58 4.18 3.57
N ARG A 25 -8.72 4.08 2.53
CA ARG A 25 -8.64 5.13 1.51
C ARG A 25 -9.84 5.12 0.57
N VAL A 26 -10.38 3.95 0.21
CA VAL A 26 -11.65 3.83 -0.55
C VAL A 26 -12.79 4.46 0.23
N PHE A 27 -12.89 4.15 1.52
CA PHE A 27 -13.92 4.72 2.39
C PHE A 27 -13.81 6.24 2.47
N GLY A 28 -12.59 6.78 2.64
CA GLY A 28 -12.35 8.22 2.60
C GLY A 28 -12.72 8.86 1.25
N ALA A 29 -12.43 8.21 0.13
CA ALA A 29 -12.80 8.69 -1.20
C ALA A 29 -14.32 8.72 -1.40
N ILE A 30 -15.05 7.73 -0.90
CA ILE A 30 -16.52 7.70 -0.93
C ILE A 30 -17.09 8.85 -0.09
N LEU A 31 -16.59 9.04 1.13
CA LEU A 31 -17.03 10.17 1.98
C LEU A 31 -16.77 11.52 1.29
N LEU A 32 -15.60 11.68 0.68
CA LEU A 32 -15.26 12.89 -0.08
C LEU A 32 -16.17 13.09 -1.30
N ALA A 33 -16.52 12.02 -2.01
CA ALA A 33 -17.45 12.07 -3.13
C ALA A 33 -18.87 12.52 -2.70
N LEU A 34 -19.29 12.20 -1.47
CA LEU A 34 -20.60 12.57 -0.93
C LEU A 34 -20.68 14.02 -0.44
N VAL A 35 -19.56 14.69 -0.16
CA VAL A 35 -19.51 16.08 0.33
C VAL A 35 -20.41 17.04 -0.46
N PRO A 36 -20.29 17.18 -1.80
CA PRO A 36 -21.16 18.08 -2.57
C PRO A 36 -22.64 17.70 -2.53
N VAL A 37 -22.96 16.41 -2.44
CA VAL A 37 -24.34 15.93 -2.31
C VAL A 37 -24.93 16.37 -0.99
N VAL A 38 -24.18 16.25 0.10
CA VAL A 38 -24.61 16.69 1.44
C VAL A 38 -24.78 18.21 1.47
N ILE A 39 -23.82 18.97 0.95
CA ILE A 39 -23.88 20.44 0.90
C ILE A 39 -25.15 20.92 0.18
N VAL A 40 -25.43 20.37 -1.01
CA VAL A 40 -26.62 20.78 -1.77
C VAL A 40 -27.91 20.31 -1.11
N SER A 41 -27.94 19.11 -0.53
CA SER A 41 -29.10 18.63 0.21
C SER A 41 -29.45 19.57 1.37
N VAL A 42 -28.46 20.02 2.15
CA VAL A 42 -28.65 20.98 3.24
C VAL A 42 -29.10 22.35 2.72
N ALA A 43 -28.48 22.85 1.65
CA ALA A 43 -28.84 24.15 1.06
C ALA A 43 -30.28 24.18 0.53
N VAL A 44 -30.79 23.05 0.01
CA VAL A 44 -32.17 22.90 -0.42
C VAL A 44 -33.12 22.84 0.77
N LEU A 45 -32.81 22.04 1.80
CA LEU A 45 -33.64 21.90 3.00
C LEU A 45 -33.78 23.22 3.79
N THR A 46 -32.76 24.07 3.76
CA THR A 46 -32.74 25.39 4.41
C THR A 46 -33.37 26.49 3.56
N GLY A 47 -33.78 26.19 2.32
CA GLY A 47 -34.38 27.16 1.40
C GLY A 47 -33.41 28.18 0.82
N ILE A 48 -32.09 27.98 1.00
CA ILE A 48 -31.04 28.84 0.42
C ILE A 48 -31.01 28.68 -1.10
N VAL A 49 -31.27 27.48 -1.60
CA VAL A 49 -31.27 27.14 -3.02
C VAL A 49 -32.64 26.59 -3.42
N VAL A 50 -33.21 27.13 -4.50
CA VAL A 50 -34.42 26.61 -5.15
C VAL A 50 -34.02 25.90 -6.44
N PHE A 51 -34.53 24.69 -6.65
CA PHE A 51 -34.27 23.92 -7.86
C PHE A 51 -34.93 24.57 -9.08
N THR A 52 -34.16 25.36 -9.81
CA THR A 52 -34.48 25.76 -11.19
C THR A 52 -33.84 24.76 -12.16
N MET A 53 -34.41 24.59 -13.35
CA MET A 53 -33.84 23.69 -14.38
C MET A 53 -32.38 24.02 -14.69
N THR A 54 -32.05 25.31 -14.77
CA THR A 54 -30.67 25.79 -14.96
C THR A 54 -29.77 25.44 -13.76
N GLY A 55 -30.27 25.58 -12.53
CA GLY A 55 -29.54 25.21 -11.32
C GLY A 55 -29.25 23.71 -11.21
N VAL A 56 -30.19 22.85 -11.64
CA VAL A 56 -29.99 21.40 -11.71
C VAL A 56 -28.88 21.07 -12.71
N MET A 57 -28.90 21.65 -13.91
CA MET A 57 -27.86 21.41 -14.92
C MET A 57 -26.47 21.84 -14.43
N ALA A 58 -26.37 23.02 -13.80
CA ALA A 58 -25.12 23.50 -13.23
C ALA A 58 -24.61 22.57 -12.11
N PHE A 59 -25.50 22.12 -11.23
CA PHE A 59 -25.16 21.17 -10.17
C PHE A 59 -24.67 19.83 -10.73
N VAL A 60 -25.34 19.29 -11.75
CA VAL A 60 -24.90 18.06 -12.43
C VAL A 60 -23.52 18.24 -13.06
N GLY A 61 -23.23 19.39 -13.68
CA GLY A 61 -21.90 19.69 -14.19
C GLY A 61 -20.83 19.69 -13.10
N ILE A 62 -21.10 20.36 -11.97
CA ILE A 62 -20.15 20.47 -10.85
C ILE A 62 -19.93 19.13 -10.16
N ILE A 63 -20.99 18.34 -9.89
CA ILE A 63 -20.86 17.02 -9.26
C ILE A 63 -20.08 16.07 -10.18
N THR A 64 -20.31 16.11 -11.49
CA THR A 64 -19.54 15.29 -12.44
C THR A 64 -18.06 15.66 -12.40
N LEU A 65 -17.72 16.96 -12.45
CA LEU A 65 -16.32 17.39 -12.33
C LEU A 65 -15.70 16.96 -11.00
N TRP A 66 -16.43 17.11 -9.89
CA TRP A 66 -15.97 16.68 -8.56
C TRP A 66 -15.71 15.18 -8.50
N VAL A 67 -16.66 14.36 -8.98
CA VAL A 67 -16.52 12.90 -9.00
C VAL A 67 -15.35 12.49 -9.89
N LEU A 68 -15.12 13.16 -11.03
CA LEU A 68 -13.96 12.90 -11.89
C LEU A 68 -12.63 13.19 -11.18
N VAL A 69 -12.57 14.27 -10.39
CA VAL A 69 -11.40 14.59 -9.57
C VAL A 69 -11.16 13.49 -8.53
N VAL A 70 -12.18 13.12 -7.76
CA VAL A 70 -12.09 12.04 -6.75
C VAL A 70 -11.71 10.72 -7.40
N TRP A 71 -12.30 10.41 -8.56
CA TRP A 71 -12.01 9.20 -9.34
C TRP A 71 -10.54 9.13 -9.78
N THR A 72 -9.99 10.25 -10.25
CA THR A 72 -8.57 10.34 -10.68
C THR A 72 -7.64 10.06 -9.51
N PHE A 73 -7.88 10.67 -8.34
CA PHE A 73 -7.08 10.42 -7.14
C PHE A 73 -7.23 8.98 -6.63
N PHE A 74 -8.45 8.45 -6.67
CA PHE A 74 -8.71 7.05 -6.33
C PHE A 74 -7.89 6.11 -7.22
N TRP A 75 -7.91 6.33 -8.53
CA TRP A 75 -7.18 5.48 -9.48
C TRP A 75 -5.68 5.57 -9.30
N GLN A 76 -5.14 6.77 -9.05
CA GLN A 76 -3.73 6.96 -8.75
C GLN A 76 -3.30 6.14 -7.53
N PHE A 77 -4.04 6.25 -6.42
CA PHE A 77 -3.72 5.50 -5.22
C PHE A 77 -3.89 3.98 -5.40
N TRP A 78 -4.98 3.55 -6.04
CA TRP A 78 -5.26 2.14 -6.28
C TRP A 78 -4.13 1.50 -7.11
N THR A 79 -3.65 2.21 -8.13
CA THR A 79 -2.55 1.75 -8.97
C THR A 79 -1.25 1.62 -8.18
N THR A 80 -0.87 2.66 -7.42
CA THR A 80 0.32 2.58 -6.54
C THR A 80 0.22 1.41 -5.56
N TYR A 81 -0.91 1.27 -4.86
CA TYR A 81 -1.12 0.16 -3.91
C TYR A 81 -0.99 -1.23 -4.57
N TYR A 82 -1.50 -1.38 -5.79
CA TYR A 82 -1.43 -2.63 -6.52
C TYR A 82 -0.02 -2.95 -7.03
N MET A 83 0.76 -1.91 -7.36
CA MET A 83 2.11 -2.05 -7.89
C MET A 83 3.20 -2.14 -6.83
N ASP A 84 2.90 -1.77 -5.58
CA ASP A 84 3.77 -1.98 -4.42
C ASP A 84 3.82 -3.46 -4.07
N ILE A 85 5.00 -4.07 -4.24
CA ILE A 85 5.19 -5.52 -4.03
C ILE A 85 6.55 -5.77 -3.40
N TRP A 86 6.56 -6.60 -2.35
CA TRP A 86 7.78 -7.19 -1.81
C TRP A 86 7.93 -8.62 -2.32
N VAL A 87 9.07 -8.90 -2.94
CA VAL A 87 9.40 -10.23 -3.46
C VAL A 87 10.55 -10.80 -2.64
N VAL A 88 10.29 -11.94 -1.99
CA VAL A 88 11.31 -12.67 -1.22
C VAL A 88 11.76 -13.87 -2.04
N THR A 89 13.07 -13.94 -2.29
CA THR A 89 13.73 -15.05 -2.98
C THR A 89 14.62 -15.83 -2.01
N ASN A 90 15.25 -16.90 -2.49
CA ASN A 90 16.27 -17.63 -1.75
C ASN A 90 17.62 -16.90 -1.61
N TYR A 91 17.85 -15.77 -2.31
CA TYR A 91 19.11 -15.00 -2.23
C TYR A 91 18.95 -13.60 -1.66
N ARG A 92 17.81 -12.94 -1.93
CA ARG A 92 17.57 -11.53 -1.62
C ARG A 92 16.08 -11.22 -1.45
N VAL A 93 15.81 -10.15 -0.73
CA VAL A 93 14.51 -9.48 -0.69
C VAL A 93 14.56 -8.29 -1.64
N ILE A 94 13.54 -8.17 -2.49
CA ILE A 94 13.40 -7.09 -3.45
C ILE A 94 12.15 -6.32 -3.07
N ASP A 95 12.33 -5.04 -2.74
CA ASP A 95 11.25 -4.09 -2.52
C ASP A 95 11.06 -3.24 -3.77
N ILE A 96 9.80 -3.11 -4.18
CA ILE A 96 9.39 -2.41 -5.37
C ILE A 96 8.29 -1.44 -4.94
N ASP A 97 8.65 -0.16 -4.85
CA ASP A 97 7.75 0.91 -4.43
C ASP A 97 7.50 1.89 -5.58
N TYR A 98 6.24 2.23 -5.83
CA TYR A 98 5.83 3.22 -6.82
C TYR A 98 5.39 4.53 -6.15
N HIS A 99 6.33 5.46 -5.95
CA HIS A 99 6.03 6.80 -5.43
C HIS A 99 5.06 7.57 -6.35
N ARG A 100 5.14 7.36 -7.67
CA ARG A 100 4.22 7.91 -8.69
C ARG A 100 4.06 6.90 -9.84
N LEU A 101 3.10 7.15 -10.74
CA LEU A 101 2.82 6.28 -11.90
C LEU A 101 4.04 5.97 -12.78
N PHE A 102 5.09 6.81 -12.74
CA PHE A 102 6.31 6.66 -13.54
C PHE A 102 7.59 6.79 -12.72
N ASP A 103 7.47 6.76 -11.40
CA ASP A 103 8.61 6.90 -10.48
C ASP A 103 8.63 5.67 -9.58
N ARG A 104 9.59 4.78 -9.85
CA ARG A 104 9.72 3.49 -9.19
C ARG A 104 11.06 3.44 -8.47
N ASP A 105 11.01 3.09 -7.19
CA ASP A 105 12.17 2.74 -6.40
C ASP A 105 12.29 1.21 -6.34
N ILE A 106 13.52 0.71 -6.44
CA ILE A 106 13.82 -0.72 -6.31
C ILE A 106 14.94 -0.86 -5.30
N ALA A 107 14.60 -1.33 -4.11
CA ALA A 107 15.57 -1.61 -3.08
C ALA A 107 15.84 -3.12 -3.03
N ILE A 108 17.11 -3.50 -2.98
CA ILE A 108 17.54 -4.89 -2.95
C ILE A 108 18.32 -5.13 -1.66
N LEU A 109 17.91 -6.14 -0.93
CA LEU A 109 18.52 -6.58 0.32
C LEU A 109 19.00 -8.02 0.17
N ARG A 110 20.31 -8.25 0.26
CA ARG A 110 20.86 -9.61 0.19
C ARG A 110 20.70 -10.33 1.52
N LEU A 111 20.19 -11.57 1.47
CA LEU A 111 19.92 -12.37 2.66
C LEU A 111 21.19 -12.80 3.41
N ASN A 112 22.33 -12.86 2.73
CA ASN A 112 23.61 -13.19 3.36
C ASN A 112 24.16 -12.08 4.27
N GLN A 113 23.64 -10.86 4.16
CA GLN A 113 24.02 -9.71 4.99
C GLN A 113 23.02 -9.46 6.12
N VAL A 114 21.94 -10.23 6.19
CA VAL A 114 20.91 -10.08 7.22
C VAL A 114 21.45 -10.58 8.56
N GLU A 115 21.41 -9.71 9.57
CA GLU A 115 21.84 -10.04 10.93
C GLU A 115 20.67 -10.33 11.83
N ASP A 116 19.68 -9.43 11.85
CA ASP A 116 18.51 -9.54 12.69
C ASP A 116 17.23 -9.17 11.92
N ILE A 117 16.15 -9.85 12.29
CA ILE A 117 14.82 -9.63 11.70
C ILE A 117 13.83 -9.50 12.85
N SER A 118 13.31 -8.29 13.02
CA SER A 118 12.30 -7.98 14.02
C SER A 118 10.92 -7.82 13.39
N THR A 119 9.86 -8.06 14.16
CA THR A 119 8.47 -7.85 13.74
C THR A 119 7.79 -6.91 14.69
N ARG A 120 6.98 -5.99 14.18
CA ARG A 120 6.29 -4.99 14.99
C ARG A 120 4.82 -4.90 14.60
N MET A 121 3.94 -5.15 15.57
CA MET A 121 2.50 -4.89 15.49
C MET A 121 2.13 -3.94 16.63
N GLN A 122 1.72 -2.71 16.33
CA GLN A 122 1.42 -1.70 17.36
C GLN A 122 -0.07 -1.36 17.43
N GLY A 123 -0.72 -1.79 18.51
CA GLY A 123 -2.10 -1.43 18.82
C GLY A 123 -3.13 -2.51 18.49
N ILE A 124 -4.39 -2.18 18.75
CA ILE A 124 -5.51 -3.14 18.72
C ILE A 124 -5.86 -3.56 17.28
N LEU A 125 -5.84 -2.63 16.33
CA LEU A 125 -6.18 -2.91 14.93
C LEU A 125 -5.16 -3.83 14.24
N PRO A 126 -3.83 -3.58 14.34
CA PRO A 126 -2.80 -4.52 13.85
C PRO A 126 -2.93 -5.92 14.45
N TRP A 127 -3.22 -6.02 15.76
CA TRP A 127 -3.40 -7.30 16.43
C TRP A 127 -4.65 -8.04 15.94
N LEU A 128 -5.78 -7.35 15.80
CA LEU A 128 -7.04 -7.95 15.37
C LEU A 128 -7.03 -8.38 13.90
N LEU A 129 -6.46 -7.53 13.04
CA LEU A 129 -6.42 -7.74 11.59
C LEU A 129 -5.12 -8.44 11.13
N ARG A 130 -4.22 -8.78 12.08
CA ARG A 130 -2.94 -9.48 11.87
C ARG A 130 -2.06 -8.84 10.79
N TYR A 131 -1.97 -7.52 10.79
CA TYR A 131 -1.03 -6.79 9.95
C TYR A 131 0.05 -6.10 10.79
N GLY A 132 1.20 -5.82 10.21
CA GLY A 132 2.28 -5.12 10.90
C GLY A 132 3.46 -4.85 9.97
N SER A 133 4.63 -4.67 10.57
CA SER A 133 5.88 -4.41 9.85
C SER A 133 6.98 -5.39 10.20
N VAL A 134 7.89 -5.61 9.24
CA VAL A 134 9.11 -6.41 9.38
C VAL A 134 10.32 -5.48 9.27
N SER A 135 11.07 -5.50 10.35
CA SER A 135 12.32 -4.84 10.64
C SER A 135 13.57 -5.60 10.18
N ILE A 136 14.28 -5.30 9.08
CA ILE A 136 15.49 -6.08 8.71
C ILE A 136 16.76 -5.25 8.88
N GLN A 137 17.66 -5.73 9.73
CA GLN A 137 18.95 -5.11 9.99
C GLN A 137 20.08 -5.89 9.31
N THR A 138 21.04 -5.18 8.72
CA THR A 138 22.16 -5.78 8.00
C THR A 138 23.51 -5.46 8.61
N ALA A 139 24.44 -6.40 8.42
CA ALA A 139 25.82 -6.27 8.83
C ALA A 139 26.47 -5.05 8.19
N GLY A 140 26.81 -4.07 9.02
CA GLY A 140 27.53 -2.87 8.61
C GLY A 140 26.68 -1.75 7.99
N SER A 141 25.35 -1.87 7.96
CA SER A 141 24.46 -0.76 7.61
C SER A 141 23.83 -0.17 8.87
N SER A 142 23.87 1.16 9.01
CA SER A 142 23.05 1.87 10.01
C SER A 142 21.60 2.03 9.57
N ARG A 143 21.29 1.77 8.29
CA ARG A 143 19.94 1.88 7.74
C ARG A 143 19.23 0.54 7.82
N GLU A 144 18.10 0.56 8.52
CA GLU A 144 17.18 -0.55 8.64
C GLU A 144 16.30 -0.64 7.38
N PHE A 145 16.07 -1.86 6.89
CA PHE A 145 15.17 -2.13 5.77
C PHE A 145 13.78 -2.46 6.31
N LEU A 146 12.83 -1.56 6.05
CA LEU A 146 11.48 -1.64 6.62
C LEU A 146 10.48 -2.12 5.59
N ILE A 147 9.83 -3.25 5.89
CA ILE A 147 8.67 -3.73 5.15
C ILE A 147 7.44 -3.42 6.00
N ASP A 148 6.64 -2.42 5.60
CA ASP A 148 5.53 -1.93 6.41
C ASP A 148 4.16 -2.39 5.89
N GLN A 149 3.17 -2.42 6.79
CA GLN A 149 1.75 -2.62 6.45
C GLN A 149 1.45 -3.95 5.76
N ILE A 150 2.18 -5.02 6.08
CA ILE A 150 1.99 -6.34 5.47
C ILE A 150 1.05 -7.22 6.30
N ALA A 151 0.40 -8.16 5.62
CA ALA A 151 -0.31 -9.25 6.27
C ALA A 151 0.70 -10.23 6.87
N ASP A 152 0.44 -10.71 8.09
CA ASP A 152 1.19 -11.80 8.73
C ASP A 152 2.72 -11.58 8.77
N PRO A 153 3.22 -10.52 9.43
CA PRO A 153 4.65 -10.20 9.48
C PRO A 153 5.50 -11.29 10.14
N GLU A 154 4.92 -12.09 11.06
CA GLU A 154 5.60 -13.24 11.66
C GLU A 154 5.89 -14.34 10.65
N GLY A 155 4.92 -14.68 9.80
CA GLY A 155 5.12 -15.64 8.72
C GLY A 155 6.19 -15.20 7.74
N LEU A 156 6.22 -13.91 7.40
CA LEU A 156 7.28 -13.36 6.53
C LEU A 156 8.65 -13.41 7.21
N ARG A 157 8.76 -13.05 8.49
CA ARG A 157 10.00 -13.16 9.28
C ARG A 157 10.56 -14.57 9.23
N ASP A 158 9.71 -15.57 9.46
CA ASP A 158 10.14 -16.97 9.49
C ASP A 158 10.62 -17.46 8.11
N ILE A 159 9.99 -17.01 7.02
CA ILE A 159 10.45 -17.32 5.65
C ILE A 159 11.83 -16.69 5.39
N ILE A 160 12.01 -15.41 5.71
CA ILE A 160 13.26 -14.69 5.49
C ILE A 160 14.38 -15.28 6.37
N SER A 161 14.10 -15.57 7.64
CA SER A 161 15.06 -16.16 8.58
C SER A 161 15.55 -17.54 8.12
N ARG A 162 14.64 -18.39 7.64
CA ARG A 162 15.00 -19.70 7.08
C ARG A 162 15.87 -19.56 5.84
N ALA A 163 15.50 -18.68 4.91
CA ALA A 163 16.26 -18.45 3.69
C ALA A 163 17.67 -17.89 3.98
N ALA A 164 17.81 -16.97 4.92
CA ALA A 164 19.11 -16.45 5.37
C ALA A 164 19.96 -17.52 6.06
N GLY A 165 19.36 -18.41 6.85
CA GLY A 165 20.04 -19.53 7.50
C GLY A 165 20.54 -20.60 6.54
N ASP A 166 19.80 -20.89 5.47
CA ASP A 166 20.19 -21.86 4.45
C ASP A 166 21.38 -21.37 3.60
N LEU A 167 21.52 -20.06 3.41
CA LEU A 167 22.68 -19.46 2.74
C LEU A 167 23.96 -19.54 3.57
N HIS A 168 23.87 -19.44 4.90
CA HIS A 168 25.04 -19.54 5.79
C HIS A 168 25.56 -20.98 5.95
N LYS A 169 24.74 -21.99 5.60
CA LYS A 169 25.13 -23.40 5.65
C LYS A 169 25.80 -23.90 4.37
N LYS A 170 25.73 -23.15 3.28
CA LYS A 170 26.38 -23.44 2.00
C LYS A 170 27.76 -22.79 1.94
#